data_AF-A0A520IPP4-F1
#
_entry.id   AF-A0A520IPP4-F1
#
_cell.length_a   1.000
_cell.length_b   1.000
_cell.length_c   1.000
_cell.angle_alpha   90.00
_cell.angle_beta   90.00
_cell.angle_gamma   90.00
#
_symmetry.space_group_name_H-M   'P 1'
#
loop_
_entity.id
_entity.type
_entity.pdbx_description
1 polymer ?
#
loop_
_entity_poly.entity_id
_entity_poly.type
_entity_poly.pdbx_seq_one_letter_code
_entity_poly.pdbx_strand_id
1 'polypeptide(L)'
;YNRLLQCFVIVELKTHKVTHQDIGQLQMYVNYYDRIERLQHETPTIGILLCLEKNDTVVKFTLPENSNIIASKYQLYLPTAEQLSQEIQNEAQKQKEIRKE
;
A
#
# COMPACT_ATOMS: atom_id res chain seq x y z
N TYR A 1 -13.15 1.40 6.00
CA TYR A 1 -12.55 1.64 7.33
C TYR A 1 -12.06 0.32 7.91
N ASN A 2 -10.81 0.26 8.39
CA ASN A 2 -10.24 -0.93 9.04
C ASN A 2 -10.43 -0.82 10.56
N ARG A 3 -11.22 -1.72 11.14
CA ARG A 3 -11.53 -1.68 12.58
C ARG A 3 -10.39 -2.12 13.49
N LEU A 4 -9.51 -3.00 13.01
CA LEU A 4 -8.39 -3.53 13.80
C LEU A 4 -7.27 -2.51 13.92
N LEU A 5 -6.97 -1.82 12.81
CA LEU A 5 -5.98 -0.75 12.73
C LEU A 5 -6.56 0.60 13.17
N GLN A 6 -7.89 0.74 13.19
CA GLN A 6 -8.61 1.99 13.46
C GLN A 6 -8.21 3.12 12.49
N CYS A 7 -8.17 2.81 11.18
CA CYS A 7 -7.82 3.77 10.13
C CYS A 7 -8.77 3.69 8.94
N PHE A 8 -8.80 4.77 8.17
CA PHE A 8 -9.30 4.72 6.80
C PHE A 8 -8.30 3.97 5.90
N VAL A 9 -8.83 3.23 4.93
CA VAL A 9 -8.06 2.55 3.90
C VAL A 9 -8.67 2.94 2.57
N ILE A 10 -7.91 3.65 1.76
CA ILE A 10 -8.31 4.11 0.42
C ILE A 10 -7.62 3.21 -0.59
N VAL A 11 -8.39 2.54 -1.43
CA VAL A 11 -7.87 1.62 -2.44
C VAL A 11 -8.14 2.21 -3.83
N GLU A 12 -7.09 2.43 -4.60
CA GLU A 12 -7.15 2.93 -5.97
C GLU A 12 -6.66 1.82 -6.91
N LEU A 13 -7.42 1.53 -7.98
CA LEU A 13 -7.09 0.49 -8.96
C LEU A 13 -6.76 1.11 -10.31
N LYS A 14 -5.60 0.75 -10.88
CA LYS A 14 -5.16 1.17 -12.22
C LYS A 14 -4.86 -0.03 -13.09
N THR A 15 -5.56 -0.13 -14.21
CA THR A 15 -5.33 -1.16 -15.24
C THR A 15 -4.19 -0.79 -16.19
N HIS A 16 -3.26 0.06 -15.76
CA HIS A 16 -2.10 0.51 -16.53
C HIS A 16 -0.89 0.68 -15.61
N LYS A 17 0.26 0.96 -16.20
CA LYS A 17 1.50 1.24 -15.47
C LYS A 17 1.37 2.52 -14.65
N VAL A 18 1.75 2.47 -13.38
CA VAL A 18 1.62 3.62 -12.46
C VAL A 18 2.34 4.85 -12.99
N THR A 19 1.63 5.97 -12.98
CA THR A 19 2.15 7.30 -13.26
C THR A 19 2.29 8.13 -11.98
N HIS A 20 3.07 9.21 -12.02
CA HIS A 20 3.18 10.16 -10.92
C HIS A 20 1.83 10.83 -10.60
N GLN A 21 0.96 10.99 -11.61
CA GLN A 21 -0.38 11.56 -11.46
C GLN A 21 -1.28 10.66 -10.63
N ASP A 22 -1.23 9.34 -10.83
CA ASP A 22 -2.03 8.37 -10.06
C ASP A 22 -1.65 8.40 -8.57
N ILE A 23 -0.36 8.52 -8.29
CA ILE A 23 0.15 8.63 -6.92
C ILE A 23 -0.32 9.95 -6.30
N GLY A 24 -0.22 11.06 -7.03
CA GLY A 24 -0.70 12.35 -6.58
C GLY A 24 -2.20 12.38 -6.26
N GLN A 25 -3.02 11.72 -7.08
CA GLN A 25 -4.46 11.56 -6.83
C GLN A 25 -4.72 10.80 -5.53
N LEU A 26 -4.10 9.63 -5.35
CA LEU A 26 -4.27 8.86 -4.12
C LEU A 26 -3.76 9.62 -2.90
N GLN A 27 -2.64 10.34 -3.04
CA GLN A 27 -2.08 11.16 -1.96
C GLN A 27 -3.00 12.31 -1.56
N MET A 28 -3.67 12.94 -2.52
CA MET A 28 -4.70 13.93 -2.22
C MET A 28 -5.82 13.32 -1.37
N TYR A 29 -6.31 12.14 -1.74
CA TYR A 29 -7.38 11.48 -0.98
C TYR A 29 -6.95 11.08 0.42
N VAL A 30 -5.76 10.49 0.58
CA VAL A 30 -5.21 10.13 1.89
C VAL A 30 -5.07 11.37 2.78
N ASN A 31 -4.51 12.46 2.24
CA ASN A 31 -4.36 13.71 2.99
C ASN A 31 -5.70 14.34 3.37
N TYR A 32 -6.71 14.25 2.50
CA TYR A 32 -8.05 14.77 2.80
C TYR A 32 -8.66 14.03 3.98
N TYR A 33 -8.65 12.68 3.95
CA TYR A 33 -9.16 11.88 5.05
C TYR A 33 -8.38 12.13 6.34
N ASP A 34 -7.05 12.22 6.28
CA ASP A 34 -6.24 12.48 7.48
C ASP A 34 -6.49 13.84 8.13
N ARG A 35 -6.89 14.85 7.36
CA ARG A 35 -7.08 16.23 7.83
C ARG A 35 -8.52 16.57 8.18
N ILE A 36 -9.49 15.94 7.51
CA ILE A 36 -10.90 16.34 7.56
C ILE A 36 -11.77 15.28 8.22
N GLU A 37 -11.61 14.01 7.84
CA GLU A 37 -12.51 12.92 8.26
C GLU A 37 -11.99 12.17 9.49
N ARG A 38 -10.67 12.02 9.61
CA ARG A 38 -10.01 11.24 10.66
C ARG A 38 -10.20 11.90 12.02
N LEU A 39 -10.66 11.11 12.99
CA LEU A 39 -10.77 11.52 14.38
C LEU A 39 -9.41 11.43 15.08
N GLN A 40 -9.24 12.18 16.17
CA GLN A 40 -7.96 12.28 16.87
C GLN A 40 -7.42 10.94 17.38
N HIS A 41 -8.31 10.00 17.73
CA HIS A 41 -7.95 8.68 18.25
C HIS A 41 -7.66 7.65 17.15
N GLU A 42 -7.97 7.97 15.89
CA GLU A 42 -7.79 7.06 14.76
C GLU A 42 -6.37 7.16 14.21
N THR A 43 -5.84 6.05 13.70
CA THR A 43 -4.50 6.02 13.12
C THR A 43 -4.50 6.62 11.70
N PRO A 44 -3.33 7.04 11.18
CA PRO A 44 -3.25 7.66 9.86
C PRO A 44 -3.85 6.79 8.75
N THR A 45 -4.45 7.46 7.78
CA THR A 45 -5.12 6.86 6.62
C THR A 45 -4.09 6.17 5.74
N ILE A 46 -4.41 4.95 5.33
CA ILE A 46 -3.56 4.14 4.46
C ILE A 46 -4.09 4.24 3.02
N GLY A 47 -3.20 4.59 2.09
CA GLY A 47 -3.47 4.52 0.66
C GLY A 47 -2.92 3.22 0.07
N ILE A 48 -3.70 2.51 -0.72
CA ILE A 48 -3.25 1.33 -1.46
C ILE A 48 -3.49 1.58 -2.94
N LEU A 49 -2.41 1.69 -3.71
CA LEU A 49 -2.46 1.77 -5.17
C LEU A 49 -2.20 0.38 -5.76
N LEU A 50 -3.23 -0.22 -6.35
CA LEU A 50 -3.14 -1.49 -7.05
C LEU A 50 -2.99 -1.23 -8.55
N CYS A 51 -1.90 -1.73 -9.14
CA CYS A 51 -1.61 -1.54 -10.56
C CYS A 51 -1.22 -2.83 -11.30
N LEU A 52 -1.36 -2.87 -12.64
CA LEU A 52 -0.88 -4.02 -13.44
C LEU A 52 0.64 -4.10 -13.46
N GLU A 53 1.32 -2.96 -13.42
CA GLU A 53 2.77 -2.86 -13.39
C GLU A 53 3.21 -1.80 -12.41
N LYS A 54 3.99 -2.22 -11.42
CA LYS A 54 4.63 -1.31 -10.47
C LYS A 54 5.85 -0.68 -11.12
N ASN A 55 5.99 0.64 -10.97
CA ASN A 55 7.18 1.38 -11.36
C ASN A 55 7.87 1.92 -10.11
N ASP A 56 8.84 1.18 -9.56
CA ASP A 56 9.49 1.50 -8.30
C ASP A 56 10.18 2.87 -8.30
N THR A 57 10.72 3.31 -9.44
CA THR A 57 11.32 4.64 -9.59
C THR A 57 10.27 5.73 -9.40
N VAL A 58 9.13 5.64 -10.09
CA VAL A 58 8.06 6.63 -9.98
C VAL A 58 7.49 6.67 -8.56
N VAL A 59 7.33 5.50 -7.93
CA VAL A 59 6.87 5.41 -6.54
C VAL A 59 7.86 6.08 -5.59
N LYS A 60 9.15 5.76 -5.68
CA LYS A 60 10.20 6.28 -4.80
C LYS A 60 10.39 7.79 -4.94
N PHE A 61 10.28 8.33 -6.15
CA PHE A 61 10.48 9.77 -6.38
C PHE A 61 9.21 10.61 -6.17
N THR A 62 8.02 10.01 -6.16
CA THR A 62 6.77 10.74 -5.92
C THR A 62 6.35 10.73 -4.46
N LEU A 63 6.61 9.64 -3.73
CA LEU A 63 6.23 9.52 -2.32
C LEU A 63 7.37 9.97 -1.39
N PRO A 64 7.07 10.75 -0.34
CA PRO A 64 8.03 11.01 0.73
C PRO A 64 8.33 9.72 1.52
N GLU A 65 9.49 9.65 2.16
CA GLU A 65 9.95 8.45 2.89
C GLU A 65 8.97 7.98 3.99
N ASN A 66 8.21 8.92 4.58
CA ASN A 66 7.21 8.64 5.64
C ASN A 66 5.77 8.55 5.11
N SER A 67 5.59 8.17 3.84
CA SER A 67 4.26 8.08 3.22
C SER A 67 3.47 6.87 3.73
N ASN A 68 2.18 7.09 4.04
CA ASN A 68 1.23 6.01 4.33
C ASN A 68 0.61 5.38 3.07
N ILE A 69 1.22 5.60 1.90
CA ILE A 69 0.75 5.11 0.61
C ILE A 69 1.64 3.98 0.15
N ILE A 70 1.01 2.84 -0.13
CA ILE A 70 1.65 1.62 -0.59
C ILE A 70 1.18 1.36 -2.01
N ALA A 71 2.10 1.37 -2.96
CA ALA A 71 1.84 0.95 -4.33
C ALA A 71 2.28 -0.52 -4.51
N SER A 72 1.37 -1.37 -4.97
CA SER A 72 1.67 -2.77 -5.24
C SER A 72 1.06 -3.22 -6.57
N LYS A 73 1.69 -4.23 -7.18
CA LYS A 73 1.16 -4.86 -8.38
C LYS A 73 0.05 -5.84 -7.95
N TYR A 74 -1.13 -5.72 -8.55
CA TYR A 74 -2.18 -6.73 -8.32
C TYR A 74 -2.02 -7.89 -9.30
N GLN A 75 -2.31 -9.10 -8.82
CA GLN A 75 -2.43 -10.29 -9.66
C GLN A 75 -3.91 -10.47 -10.00
N LEU A 76 -4.21 -10.67 -11.29
CA LEU A 76 -5.58 -10.93 -11.77
C LEU A 76 -6.13 -12.26 -11.28
N TYR A 77 -5.24 -13.17 -10.85
CA TYR A 77 -5.54 -14.48 -10.31
C TYR A 77 -4.91 -14.58 -8.92
N LEU A 78 -5.72 -15.00 -7.94
CA LEU A 78 -5.20 -15.35 -6.62
C LEU A 78 -4.29 -16.58 -6.79
N PRO A 79 -3.05 -16.57 -6.28
CA PRO A 79 -2.23 -17.78 -6.24
C PRO A 79 -2.97 -18.88 -5.46
N THR A 80 -2.61 -20.14 -5.71
CA THR A 80 -3.22 -21.24 -4.96
C THR A 80 -2.92 -21.08 -3.47
N ALA A 81 -3.75 -21.69 -2.61
CA ALA A 81 -3.55 -21.61 -1.15
C ALA A 81 -2.14 -22.06 -0.74
N GLU A 82 -1.58 -23.07 -1.41
CA GLU A 82 -0.22 -23.57 -1.19
C GLU A 82 0.85 -22.53 -1.58
N GLN A 83 0.72 -21.92 -2.76
CA GLN A 83 1.63 -20.88 -3.23
C GLN A 83 1.60 -19.65 -2.32
N LEU A 84 0.41 -19.23 -1.89
CA LEU A 84 0.26 -18.11 -0.96
C LEU A 84 0.88 -18.43 0.41
N SER A 85 0.65 -19.65 0.93
CA SER A 85 1.19 -20.06 2.22
C SER A 85 2.71 -20.15 2.20
N GLN A 86 3.31 -20.58 1.08
CA GLN A 86 4.76 -20.55 0.90
C GLN A 86 5.31 -19.12 0.88
N GLU A 87 4.67 -18.21 0.13
CA GLU A 87 5.17 -16.83 0.04
C GLU A 87 5.11 -16.10 1.39
N ILE A 88 4.04 -16.32 2.17
CA ILE A 88 3.93 -15.78 3.54
C ILE A 88 5.05 -16.31 4.44
N GLN A 89 5.37 -17.61 4.36
CA GLN A 89 6.47 -18.19 5.14
C GLN A 89 7.83 -17.61 4.72
N ASN A 90 8.05 -17.44 3.41
CA ASN A 90 9.28 -16.87 2.86
C ASN A 90 9.49 -15.42 3.33
N GLU A 91 8.45 -14.57 3.29
CA GLU A 91 8.53 -13.22 3.83
C GLU A 91 8.76 -13.19 5.34
N ALA A 92 8.05 -14.03 6.09
CA ALA A 92 8.22 -14.12 7.53
C ALA A 92 9.65 -14.55 7.92
N GLN A 93 10.28 -15.41 7.11
CA GLN A 93 11.67 -15.83 7.28
C GLN A 93 12.65 -14.67 6.99
N LYS A 94 12.48 -13.98 5.85
CA LYS A 94 13.30 -12.81 5.48
C LYS A 94 13.26 -11.72 6.54
N GLN A 95 12.08 -11.44 7.10
CA GLN A 95 11.96 -10.44 8.17
C GLN A 95 12.68 -10.85 9.46
N LYS A 96 12.77 -12.15 9.77
CA LYS A 96 13.53 -12.63 10.92
C LYS A 96 15.04 -12.52 10.69
N GLU A 97 15.50 -12.65 9.46
CA GLU A 97 16.93 -12.50 9.11
C GLU A 97 17.36 -11.02 9.17
N ILE A 98 16.55 -10.11 8.62
CA ILE A 98 16.80 -8.66 8.69
C ILE A 98 16.82 -8.13 10.12
N ARG A 99 16.09 -8.76 11.05
CA ARG A 99 16.09 -8.38 12.48
C ARG A 99 17.25 -8.96 13.30
N LYS A 100 18.08 -9.83 12.71
CA LYS A 100 19.26 -10.41 13.36
C LYS A 100 20.56 -9.68 13.00
N GLU A 101 20.54 -8.84 11.97
CA GLU A 101 21.55 -7.82 11.68
C GLU A 101 21.24 -6.52 12.45
#